data_AF-R5J134-F1
#
_entry.id   AF-R5J134-F1
#
_cell.length_a   1.000
_cell.length_b   1.000
_cell.length_c   1.000
_cell.angle_alpha   90.00
_cell.angle_beta   90.00
_cell.angle_gamma   90.00
#
_symmetry.space_group_name_H-M   'P 1'
#
loop_
_entity.id
_entity.type
_entity.pdbx_description
1 polymer ?
#
loop_
_entity_poly.entity_id
_entity_poly.type
_entity_poly.pdbx_seq_one_letter_code
_entity_poly.pdbx_strand_id
1 'polypeptide(L)'
;MKLGKVENKKALGIFEKKTKDDLENKEIVNFAAEYWANAILNSGKDQISVQMGNGFITLSEKELEKFKKAFISYILKIFPVGDNSITLWTSNGEYFDRVGVDSYLKEIMKKSNLPLTCLPSDICMWIYPNKIDIEDEFQQETIYSSQSKKLK
;
A
#
# COMPACT_ATOMS: atom_id res chain seq x y z
N MET A 1 2.47 -14.32 -39.77
CA MET A 1 3.26 -14.25 -38.52
C MET A 1 2.28 -14.03 -37.37
N LYS A 2 2.23 -14.93 -36.39
CA LYS A 2 1.41 -14.74 -35.17
C LYS A 2 2.22 -13.87 -34.21
N LEU A 3 1.74 -12.65 -33.95
CA LEU A 3 2.29 -11.78 -32.91
C LEU A 3 2.10 -12.49 -31.57
N GLY A 4 3.21 -12.81 -30.91
CA GLY A 4 3.21 -13.40 -29.57
C GLY A 4 2.49 -12.46 -28.61
N LYS A 5 1.61 -13.01 -27.77
CA LYS A 5 1.02 -12.29 -26.64
C LYS A 5 2.17 -11.76 -25.77
N VAL A 6 2.30 -10.45 -25.71
CA VAL A 6 3.11 -9.79 -24.68
C VAL A 6 2.32 -9.96 -23.39
N GLU A 7 2.75 -10.90 -22.55
CA GLU A 7 2.31 -10.99 -21.17
C GLU A 7 2.82 -9.75 -20.44
N ASN A 8 1.95 -8.74 -20.31
CA ASN A 8 2.17 -7.65 -19.36
C ASN A 8 2.21 -8.27 -17.95
N LYS A 9 3.41 -8.50 -17.44
CA LYS A 9 3.63 -8.87 -16.04
C LYS A 9 3.10 -7.73 -15.18
N LYS A 10 1.94 -7.96 -14.55
CA LYS A 10 1.30 -7.05 -13.59
C LYS A 10 2.33 -6.60 -12.55
N ALA A 11 2.36 -5.29 -12.27
CA ALA A 11 3.18 -4.65 -11.25
C ALA A 11 2.81 -5.05 -9.80
N LEU A 12 1.78 -5.88 -9.62
CA LEU A 12 1.45 -6.53 -8.36
C LEU A 12 2.47 -7.64 -8.09
N GLY A 13 3.62 -7.23 -7.57
CA GLY A 13 4.66 -8.13 -7.11
C GLY A 13 4.09 -9.11 -6.10
N ILE A 14 3.95 -10.37 -6.52
CA ILE A 14 4.19 -11.61 -5.75
C ILE A 14 3.93 -11.46 -4.24
N PHE A 15 2.71 -11.13 -3.84
CA PHE A 15 2.27 -11.50 -2.50
C PHE A 15 1.63 -12.88 -2.64
N GLU A 16 2.41 -13.93 -2.38
CA GLU A 16 1.82 -15.24 -2.14
C GLU A 16 0.75 -15.06 -1.06
N LYS A 17 -0.51 -15.35 -1.41
CA LYS A 17 -1.64 -15.33 -0.49
C LYS A 17 -1.28 -16.20 0.72
N LYS A 18 -0.90 -15.56 1.83
CA LYS A 18 -0.66 -16.26 3.09
C LYS A 18 -2.01 -16.50 3.75
N THR A 19 -2.60 -17.67 3.53
CA THR A 19 -3.57 -18.24 4.48
C THR A 19 -2.79 -18.58 5.75
N LYS A 20 -2.73 -17.63 6.68
CA LYS A 20 -2.26 -17.84 8.04
C LYS A 20 -3.47 -17.91 8.98
N ASP A 21 -3.25 -18.54 10.13
CA ASP A 21 -4.14 -18.46 11.30
C ASP A 21 -4.45 -16.99 11.65
N ASP A 22 -5.45 -16.75 12.50
CA ASP A 22 -5.83 -15.40 12.96
C ASP A 22 -4.57 -14.62 13.35
N LEU A 23 -4.25 -13.58 12.56
CA LEU A 23 -3.04 -12.78 12.77
C LEU A 23 -3.29 -11.81 13.94
N GLU A 24 -2.28 -11.60 14.77
CA GLU A 24 -2.35 -10.51 15.72
C GLU A 24 -2.42 -9.17 14.98
N ASN A 25 -3.02 -8.14 15.59
CA ASN A 25 -3.13 -6.82 15.00
C ASN A 25 -1.78 -6.27 14.48
N LYS A 26 -0.69 -6.57 15.20
CA LYS A 26 0.67 -6.21 14.82
C LYS A 26 1.10 -6.86 13.50
N GLU A 27 0.75 -8.12 13.29
CA GLU A 27 1.09 -8.86 12.08
C GLU A 27 0.29 -8.37 10.87
N ILE A 28 -1.00 -8.04 11.06
CA ILE A 28 -1.84 -7.43 10.03
C ILE A 28 -1.25 -6.08 9.58
N VAL A 29 -0.91 -5.22 10.54
CA VAL A 29 -0.32 -3.90 10.22
C VAL A 29 1.07 -4.05 9.59
N ASN A 30 1.88 -5.01 10.04
CA ASN A 30 3.16 -5.31 9.39
C ASN A 30 2.97 -5.74 7.93
N PHE A 31 1.97 -6.58 7.64
CA PHE A 31 1.67 -7.01 6.28
C PHE A 31 1.27 -5.83 5.38
N ALA A 32 0.41 -4.94 5.89
CA ALA A 32 0.06 -3.71 5.19
C ALA A 32 1.28 -2.79 4.95
N ALA A 33 2.19 -2.68 5.94
CA ALA A 33 3.41 -1.88 5.82
C ALA A 33 4.36 -2.41 4.74
N GLU A 34 4.53 -3.74 4.66
CA GLU A 34 5.33 -4.39 3.61
C GLU A 34 4.72 -4.17 2.22
N TYR A 35 3.39 -4.25 2.09
CA TYR A 35 2.72 -3.96 0.83
C TYR A 35 3.00 -2.53 0.37
N TRP A 36 2.80 -1.53 1.23
CA TRP A 36 3.08 -0.14 0.89
C TRP A 36 4.56 0.11 0.55
N ALA A 37 5.50 -0.50 1.29
CA ALA A 37 6.93 -0.36 0.99
C ALA A 37 7.26 -0.93 -0.39
N ASN A 38 6.69 -2.09 -0.75
CA ASN A 38 6.83 -2.68 -2.08
C ASN A 38 6.17 -1.83 -3.15
N ALA A 39 4.98 -1.27 -2.90
CA ALA A 39 4.29 -0.40 -3.86
C ALA A 39 5.08 0.89 -4.10
N ILE A 40 5.63 1.51 -3.06
CA ILE A 40 6.53 2.66 -3.15
C ILE A 40 7.78 2.31 -3.98
N LEU A 41 8.43 1.18 -3.70
CA LEU A 41 9.61 0.74 -4.44
C LEU A 41 9.33 0.52 -5.93
N ASN A 42 8.13 0.02 -6.28
CA ASN A 42 7.74 -0.27 -7.66
C ASN A 42 7.06 0.90 -8.38
N SER A 43 6.56 1.90 -7.66
CA SER A 43 5.97 3.14 -8.23
C SER A 43 6.96 3.91 -9.12
N GLY A 44 8.26 3.72 -8.86
CA GLY A 44 9.37 4.34 -9.59
C GLY A 44 9.59 3.89 -11.02
N LYS A 45 8.90 2.85 -11.52
CA LYS A 45 9.05 2.44 -12.93
C LYS A 45 8.16 3.23 -13.89
N ASP A 46 7.00 3.72 -13.44
CA ASP A 46 6.03 4.39 -14.30
C ASP A 46 5.60 5.80 -13.85
N GLN A 47 5.88 6.25 -12.61
CA GLN A 47 5.42 7.58 -12.12
C GLN A 47 6.49 8.53 -11.59
N ILE A 48 7.67 8.05 -11.15
CA ILE A 48 8.75 8.91 -10.61
C ILE A 48 9.69 9.40 -11.73
N SER A 49 9.13 9.76 -12.89
CA SER A 49 9.88 10.33 -14.01
C SER A 49 9.39 11.73 -14.42
N VAL A 50 8.25 12.20 -13.90
CA VAL A 50 7.54 13.31 -14.55
C VAL A 50 7.50 14.64 -13.78
N GLN A 51 7.80 14.73 -12.48
CA GLN A 51 7.52 16.00 -11.75
C GLN A 51 8.67 16.76 -11.09
N MET A 52 9.89 16.24 -11.03
CA MET A 52 11.04 17.07 -10.70
C MET A 52 12.16 16.71 -11.65
N GLY A 53 12.70 17.67 -12.40
CA GLY A 53 13.74 17.50 -13.43
C GLY A 53 15.11 17.00 -12.91
N ASN A 54 15.14 16.17 -11.87
CA ASN A 54 16.30 15.68 -11.14
C ASN A 54 16.23 14.15 -10.96
N GLY A 55 16.24 13.39 -12.06
CA GLY A 55 16.56 11.95 -12.05
C GLY A 55 15.64 11.03 -11.24
N PHE A 56 15.89 9.73 -11.36
CA PHE A 56 15.16 8.69 -10.64
C PHE A 56 15.50 8.77 -9.14
N ILE A 57 14.50 8.96 -8.27
CA ILE A 57 14.69 8.77 -6.82
C ILE A 57 14.65 7.27 -6.54
N THR A 58 15.83 6.65 -6.50
CA THR A 58 15.96 5.27 -6.01
C THR A 58 15.99 5.30 -4.48
N LEU A 59 14.92 4.85 -3.84
CA LEU A 59 14.88 4.70 -2.38
C LEU A 59 15.78 3.54 -1.94
N SER A 60 16.59 3.79 -0.91
CA SER A 60 17.39 2.77 -0.26
C SER A 60 16.55 1.86 0.63
N GLU A 61 17.02 0.63 0.86
CA GLU A 61 16.41 -0.30 1.82
C GLU A 61 16.26 0.33 3.22
N LYS A 62 17.23 1.15 3.63
CA LYS A 62 17.19 1.93 4.88
C LYS A 62 16.03 2.92 4.94
N GLU A 63 15.67 3.54 3.82
CA GLU A 63 14.55 4.47 3.74
C GLU A 63 13.21 3.73 3.76
N LEU A 64 13.10 2.60 3.07
CA LEU A 64 11.93 1.73 3.14
C LEU A 64 11.72 1.19 4.57
N GLU A 65 12.79 0.81 5.26
CA GLU A 65 12.72 0.39 6.67
C GLU A 65 12.25 1.52 7.60
N LYS A 66 12.67 2.77 7.36
CA LYS A 66 12.16 3.93 8.10
C LYS A 66 10.66 4.13 7.84
N PHE A 67 10.23 4.00 6.59
CA PHE A 67 8.82 4.05 6.23
C PHE A 67 8.02 2.97 6.95
N LYS A 68 8.43 1.70 6.88
CA LYS A 68 7.73 0.60 7.56
C LYS A 68 7.61 0.84 9.06
N LYS A 69 8.70 1.23 9.72
CA LYS A 69 8.67 1.55 11.16
C LYS A 69 7.72 2.69 11.50
N ALA A 70 7.71 3.77 10.70
CA ALA A 70 6.79 4.89 10.87
C ALA A 70 5.34 4.47 10.66
N PHE A 71 5.07 3.68 9.62
CA PHE A 71 3.75 3.12 9.30
C PHE A 71 3.23 2.28 10.45
N ILE A 72 3.98 1.25 10.86
CA ILE A 72 3.60 0.33 11.93
C ILE A 72 3.34 1.09 13.23
N SER A 73 4.24 2.01 13.60
CA SER A 73 4.11 2.81 14.82
C SER A 73 2.89 3.73 14.80
N TYR A 74 2.51 4.27 13.63
CA TYR A 74 1.37 5.16 13.51
C TYR A 74 0.05 4.38 13.49
N ILE A 75 -0.07 3.39 12.60
CA ILE A 75 -1.30 2.64 12.38
C ILE A 75 -1.67 1.80 13.61
N LEU A 76 -0.71 1.21 14.34
CA LEU A 76 -1.02 0.47 15.56
C LEU A 76 -1.60 1.30 16.70
N LYS A 77 -1.49 2.63 16.67
CA LYS A 77 -2.12 3.49 17.68
C LYS A 77 -3.61 3.65 17.49
N ILE A 78 -4.06 3.46 16.25
CA ILE A 78 -5.46 3.65 15.85
C ILE A 78 -6.13 2.33 15.47
N PHE A 79 -5.35 1.27 15.22
CA PHE A 79 -5.82 -0.07 14.87
C PHE A 79 -5.90 -0.99 16.10
N PRO A 80 -6.98 -1.80 16.25
CA PRO A 80 -8.14 -1.90 15.37
C PRO A 80 -9.18 -0.81 15.66
N VAL A 81 -9.96 -0.42 14.65
CA VAL A 81 -11.05 0.57 14.78
C VAL A 81 -12.39 -0.16 14.99
N GLY A 82 -12.45 -1.08 15.97
CA GLY A 82 -13.59 -2.00 16.11
C GLY A 82 -13.79 -2.85 14.86
N ASP A 83 -15.02 -2.91 14.33
CA ASP A 83 -15.35 -3.59 13.07
C ASP A 83 -15.07 -2.75 11.81
N ASN A 84 -14.65 -1.49 11.97
CA ASN A 84 -14.34 -0.59 10.85
C ASN A 84 -12.92 -0.82 10.33
N SER A 85 -12.69 -0.44 9.07
CA SER A 85 -11.36 -0.43 8.47
C SER A 85 -10.64 0.91 8.70
N ILE A 86 -9.32 0.84 8.70
CA ILE A 86 -8.49 1.99 8.35
C ILE A 86 -8.38 2.02 6.83
N THR A 87 -8.74 3.15 6.23
CA THR A 87 -8.61 3.36 4.79
C THR A 87 -7.40 4.23 4.51
N LEU A 88 -6.49 3.75 3.67
CA LEU A 88 -5.29 4.47 3.21
C LEU A 88 -5.37 4.58 1.69
N TRP A 89 -5.21 5.77 1.14
CA TRP A 89 -5.45 5.99 -0.28
C TRP A 89 -4.60 7.11 -0.87
N THR A 90 -4.28 6.94 -2.14
CA THR A 90 -3.54 7.88 -2.99
C THR A 90 -4.32 8.08 -4.29
N SER A 91 -4.12 9.23 -4.95
CA SER A 91 -4.79 9.61 -6.20
C SER A 91 -3.76 10.16 -7.20
N ASN A 92 -3.97 9.90 -8.49
CA ASN A 92 -3.15 10.39 -9.63
C ASN A 92 -3.16 11.90 -9.87
N GLY A 93 -3.93 12.69 -9.13
CA GLY A 93 -3.99 14.13 -9.41
C GLY A 93 -5.11 14.57 -10.34
N GLU A 94 -5.72 13.69 -11.13
CA GLU A 94 -6.88 14.08 -11.97
C GLU A 94 -8.15 14.34 -11.13
N TYR A 95 -8.19 13.81 -9.90
CA TYR A 95 -9.28 13.99 -8.95
C TYR A 95 -8.84 14.65 -7.63
N PHE A 96 -7.71 15.37 -7.63
CA PHE A 96 -7.12 15.90 -6.39
C PHE A 96 -8.08 16.79 -5.58
N ASP A 97 -8.97 17.52 -6.26
CA ASP A 97 -9.97 18.39 -5.65
C ASP A 97 -11.14 17.63 -4.99
N ARG A 98 -11.24 16.32 -5.20
CA ARG A 98 -12.28 15.46 -4.62
C ARG A 98 -11.77 14.48 -3.57
N VAL A 99 -10.48 14.15 -3.56
CA VAL A 99 -10.01 12.96 -2.81
C VAL A 99 -8.63 13.10 -2.17
N GLY A 100 -7.55 13.46 -2.88
CA GLY A 100 -6.23 13.74 -2.27
C GLY A 100 -5.58 12.57 -1.49
N VAL A 101 -4.35 12.77 -0.98
CA VAL A 101 -3.66 11.78 -0.13
C VAL A 101 -4.22 11.81 1.29
N ASP A 102 -4.54 10.64 1.83
CA ASP A 102 -4.99 10.46 3.21
C ASP A 102 -4.11 11.15 4.25
N SER A 103 -4.74 11.64 5.32
CA SER A 103 -4.09 12.25 6.46
C SER A 103 -3.11 11.30 7.18
N TYR A 104 -3.41 10.00 7.28
CA TYR A 104 -2.51 9.03 7.92
C TYR A 104 -1.27 8.81 7.06
N LEU A 105 -1.42 8.64 5.73
CA LEU A 105 -0.27 8.52 4.82
C LEU A 105 0.62 9.77 4.86
N LYS A 106 0.03 10.98 4.90
CA LYS A 106 0.81 12.23 5.05
C LYS A 106 1.65 12.24 6.33
N GLU A 107 1.06 11.86 7.45
CA GLU A 107 1.77 11.80 8.74
C GLU A 107 2.84 10.70 8.77
N ILE A 108 2.60 9.55 8.14
CA ILE A 108 3.57 8.47 8.02
C ILE A 108 4.78 8.92 7.18
N MET A 109 4.53 9.55 6.03
CA MET A 109 5.59 10.05 5.14
C MET A 109 6.42 11.15 5.80
N LYS A 110 5.77 12.05 6.54
CA LYS A 110 6.46 13.07 7.36
C LYS A 110 7.38 12.43 8.41
N LYS A 111 6.94 11.36 9.08
CA LYS A 111 7.73 10.64 10.10
C LYS A 111 8.88 9.81 9.50
N SER A 112 8.73 9.35 8.26
CA SER A 112 9.78 8.62 7.54
C SER A 112 10.78 9.54 6.83
N ASN A 113 10.49 10.85 6.80
CA ASN A 113 11.24 11.86 6.05
C ASN A 113 11.29 11.54 4.55
N LEU A 114 10.16 11.06 4.00
CA LEU A 114 9.98 10.80 2.58
C LEU A 114 8.99 11.80 1.97
N PRO A 115 9.23 12.27 0.74
CA PRO A 115 8.28 13.14 0.07
C PRO A 115 7.04 12.34 -0.36
N LEU A 116 5.87 13.00 -0.40
CA LEU A 116 4.62 12.37 -0.84
C LEU A 116 4.69 11.85 -2.29
N THR A 117 5.59 12.41 -3.10
CA THR A 117 5.85 11.98 -4.48
C THR A 117 6.41 10.55 -4.59
N CYS A 118 6.84 9.94 -3.49
CA CYS A 118 7.22 8.53 -3.46
C CYS A 118 6.03 7.58 -3.36
N LEU A 119 4.84 8.09 -3.03
CA LEU A 119 3.65 7.25 -2.95
C LEU A 119 3.18 6.87 -4.36
N PRO A 120 2.77 5.61 -4.58
CA PRO A 120 2.10 5.22 -5.82
C PRO A 120 0.79 6.02 -5.97
N SER A 121 0.37 6.29 -7.20
CA SER A 121 -0.96 6.86 -7.45
C SER A 121 -2.05 5.78 -7.49
N ASP A 122 -3.28 6.18 -7.20
CA ASP A 122 -4.51 5.39 -7.34
C ASP A 122 -4.49 4.02 -6.68
N ILE A 123 -3.92 3.96 -5.47
CA ILE A 123 -4.05 2.78 -4.61
C ILE A 123 -4.92 3.15 -3.44
N CYS A 124 -5.96 2.36 -3.20
CA CYS A 124 -6.74 2.38 -1.98
C CYS A 124 -6.56 1.05 -1.22
N MET A 125 -6.33 1.12 0.08
CA MET A 125 -6.18 -0.03 0.96
C MET A 125 -7.10 0.10 2.16
N TRP A 126 -7.87 -0.95 2.44
CA TRP A 126 -8.65 -1.08 3.66
C TRP A 126 -8.04 -2.15 4.56
N ILE A 127 -7.68 -1.75 5.78
CA ILE A 127 -7.12 -2.63 6.80
C ILE A 127 -8.20 -2.93 7.83
N TYR A 128 -8.75 -4.14 7.80
CA TYR A 128 -9.70 -4.66 8.78
C TYR A 128 -8.99 -5.61 9.77
N PRO A 129 -9.56 -5.86 10.96
CA PRO A 129 -9.04 -6.88 11.89
C PRO A 129 -8.96 -8.29 11.31
N ASN A 130 -9.74 -8.59 10.27
CA ASN A 130 -9.85 -9.93 9.70
C ASN A 130 -9.53 -10.00 8.21
N LYS A 131 -9.25 -8.87 7.53
CA LYS A 131 -8.89 -8.86 6.12
C LYS A 131 -8.16 -7.58 5.73
N ILE A 132 -7.42 -7.62 4.64
CA ILE A 132 -6.90 -6.43 3.96
C ILE A 132 -7.34 -6.52 2.50
N ASP A 133 -8.08 -5.50 2.07
CA ASP A 133 -8.49 -5.31 0.69
C ASP A 133 -7.69 -4.16 0.08
N ILE A 134 -7.37 -4.28 -1.20
CA ILE A 134 -6.73 -3.23 -1.99
C ILE A 134 -7.53 -3.04 -3.27
N GLU A 135 -7.62 -1.80 -3.73
CA GLU A 135 -8.17 -1.43 -5.02
C GLU A 135 -7.17 -0.54 -5.75
N ASP A 136 -6.96 -0.82 -7.03
CA ASP A 136 -6.32 0.07 -7.99
C ASP A 136 -7.30 0.43 -9.13
N GLU A 137 -6.87 1.22 -10.11
CA GLU A 137 -7.71 1.64 -11.26
C GLU A 137 -8.32 0.46 -12.06
N PHE A 138 -7.80 -0.76 -11.91
CA PHE A 138 -8.18 -1.91 -12.72
C PHE A 138 -8.94 -2.98 -11.94
N GLN A 139 -8.63 -3.17 -10.66
CA GLN A 139 -9.14 -4.29 -9.88
C GLN A 139 -9.11 -4.08 -8.37
N GLN A 140 -10.03 -4.76 -7.68
CA GLN A 140 -10.01 -4.96 -6.24
C GLN A 140 -9.52 -6.38 -5.91
N GLU A 141 -8.62 -6.50 -4.93
CA GLU A 141 -8.04 -7.77 -4.47
C GLU A 141 -7.96 -7.83 -2.94
N THR A 142 -8.33 -8.98 -2.36
CA THR A 142 -8.11 -9.28 -0.95
C THR A 142 -6.74 -9.94 -0.77
N ILE A 143 -5.78 -9.22 -0.20
CA ILE A 143 -4.40 -9.70 0.01
C ILE A 143 -4.20 -10.41 1.35
N TYR A 144 -5.13 -10.24 2.28
CA TYR A 144 -5.20 -10.96 3.55
C TYR A 144 -6.66 -11.22 3.93
N SER A 145 -6.97 -12.41 4.44
CA SER A 145 -8.25 -12.73 5.07
C SER A 145 -8.01 -13.81 6.13
N SER A 146 -8.52 -13.61 7.33
CA SER A 146 -8.63 -14.67 8.33
C SER A 146 -9.73 -15.65 7.89
N GLN A 147 -9.58 -16.93 8.23
CA GLN A 147 -10.60 -17.95 7.95
C GLN A 147 -11.73 -17.96 8.98
N SER A 148 -11.67 -17.09 9.99
CA SER A 148 -12.64 -17.02 11.08
C SER A 148 -13.95 -16.31 10.68
N LYS A 149 -14.61 -16.80 9.61
CA LYS A 149 -16.04 -17.02 9.73
C LYS A 149 -16.21 -18.16 10.73
N LYS A 150 -16.22 -17.86 12.04
CA LYS A 150 -17.05 -18.66 12.93
C LYS A 150 -18.47 -18.42 12.44
N LEU A 151 -18.94 -19.32 11.57
CA LEU A 151 -20.36 -19.60 11.41
C LEU A 151 -20.87 -19.85 12.83
N LYS A 152 -21.54 -18.85 13.40
CA LYS A 152 -22.52 -19.08 14.45
C LYS A 152 -23.83 -19.44 13.79
#